data_AF-A0ABD5PQ19-F1
#
_entry.id   AF-A0ABD5PQ19-F1
#
_cell.length_a   1.000
_cell.length_b   1.000
_cell.length_c   1.000
_cell.angle_alpha   90.00
_cell.angle_beta   90.00
_cell.angle_gamma   90.00
#
_symmetry.space_group_name_H-M   'P 1'
#
loop_
_entity.id
_entity.type
_entity.pdbx_description
1 polymer ?
#
loop_
_entity_poly.entity_id
_entity_poly.type
_entity_poly.pdbx_seq_one_letter_code
_entity_poly.pdbx_strand_id
1 'polypeptide(L)' 'MSMDDFTPEEMLETRGSQLKTSLPGVVVTTRLTDADVDELEAVHRRQLEYALEHAEEAKEATRM' A
#
# COMPACT_ATOMS: atom_id res chain seq x y z
N MET A 1 -15.67 2.84 2.40
CA MET A 1 -14.54 2.47 1.53
C MET A 1 -15.09 1.53 0.49
N SER A 2 -15.16 1.95 -0.77
CA SER A 2 -15.77 1.16 -1.85
C SER A 2 -14.87 -0.01 -2.22
N MET A 3 -15.48 -1.17 -2.41
CA MET A 3 -14.84 -2.48 -2.61
C MET A 3 -14.44 -2.70 -4.09
N ASP A 4 -14.53 -1.66 -4.92
CA ASP A 4 -14.50 -1.71 -6.39
C ASP A 4 -13.10 -1.53 -7.01
N ASP A 5 -12.03 -1.47 -6.21
CA ASP A 5 -10.65 -1.26 -6.70
C ASP A 5 -9.85 -2.57 -6.86
N PHE A 6 -10.49 -3.72 -6.65
CA PHE A 6 -9.87 -5.04 -6.79
C PHE A 6 -10.29 -5.68 -8.12
N THR A 7 -9.30 -6.02 -8.94
CA THR A 7 -9.57 -6.75 -10.19
C THR A 7 -9.94 -8.21 -9.90
N PRO A 8 -10.78 -8.87 -10.72
CA PRO A 8 -11.16 -10.27 -10.53
C PRO A 8 -9.96 -11.23 -10.47
N GLU A 9 -8.84 -10.87 -11.09
CA GLU A 9 -7.58 -11.60 -11.08
C GLU A 9 -6.89 -11.54 -9.70
N GLU A 10 -6.97 -10.41 -8.99
CA GLU A 10 -6.48 -10.26 -7.61
C GLU A 10 -7.32 -11.07 -6.59
N MET A 11 -8.61 -11.30 -6.90
CA MET A 11 -9.51 -12.12 -6.08
C MET A 11 -9.31 -13.65 -6.25
N LEU A 12 -8.68 -14.09 -7.34
CA LEU A 12 -8.39 -15.50 -7.61
C LEU A 12 -7.06 -15.96 -7.00
N GLU A 13 -6.14 -15.03 -6.75
CA GLU A 13 -4.83 -15.26 -6.14
C GLU A 13 -4.83 -15.16 -4.59
N THR A 14 -6.00 -14.99 -3.98
CA THR A 14 -6.19 -14.61 -2.58
C THR A 14 -6.08 -15.78 -1.61
N ARG A 15 -4.88 -16.38 -1.52
CA ARG A 15 -4.46 -17.12 -0.31
C ARG A 15 -3.72 -16.22 0.70
N GLY A 16 -3.82 -14.90 0.54
CA GLY A 16 -3.15 -13.93 1.42
C GLY A 16 -3.98 -12.67 1.60
N SER A 17 -3.74 -12.00 2.72
CA SER A 17 -4.37 -10.73 3.08
C SER A 17 -3.67 -9.59 2.34
N GLN A 18 -4.43 -8.66 1.75
CA GLN A 18 -3.91 -7.53 0.96
C GLN A 18 -4.51 -6.20 1.43
N LEU A 19 -3.68 -5.17 1.53
CA LEU A 19 -4.09 -3.78 1.77
C LEU A 19 -3.54 -2.89 0.66
N LYS A 20 -4.36 -1.94 0.20
CA LYS A 20 -4.03 -0.98 -0.84
C LYS A 20 -4.45 0.41 -0.36
N THR A 21 -3.51 1.35 -0.36
CA THR A 21 -3.77 2.76 -0.09
C THR A 21 -3.30 3.58 -1.27
N SER A 22 -4.17 4.44 -1.77
CA SER A 22 -3.88 5.38 -2.84
C SER A 22 -4.02 6.81 -2.32
N LEU A 23 -2.93 7.56 -2.41
CA LEU A 23 -2.85 8.99 -2.12
C LEU A 23 -2.41 9.73 -3.39
N PRO A 24 -2.68 11.04 -3.52
CA PRO A 24 -2.23 11.80 -4.69
C PRO A 24 -0.70 11.68 -4.88
N GLY A 25 -0.28 11.03 -5.96
CA GLY A 25 1.14 10.80 -6.29
C GLY A 25 1.79 9.59 -5.63
N VAL A 26 1.08 8.83 -4.78
CA VAL A 26 1.63 7.66 -4.06
C VAL A 26 0.61 6.52 -4.03
N VAL A 27 0.99 5.34 -4.51
CA VAL A 27 0.18 4.12 -4.40
C VAL A 27 1.00 3.06 -3.67
N VAL A 28 0.47 2.56 -2.55
CA VAL A 28 1.10 1.51 -1.74
C VAL A 28 0.20 0.29 -1.71
N THR A 29 0.74 -0.84 -2.14
CA THR A 29 0.06 -2.14 -2.08
C THR A 29 0.91 -3.09 -1.25
N THR A 30 0.32 -3.63 -0.19
CA THR A 30 0.95 -4.61 0.70
C THR A 30 0.20 -5.91 0.60
N ARG A 31 0.92 -7.00 0.38
CA ARG A 31 0.36 -8.35 0.33
C ARG A 31 1.20 -9.27 1.19
N LEU A 32 0.54 -9.98 2.11
CA LEU A 32 1.16 -10.98 2.96
C LEU A 32 0.34 -12.27 2.93
N THR A 33 1.01 -13.40 2.75
CA THR A 33 0.41 -14.74 2.86
C THR A 33 0.41 -15.17 4.32
N ASP A 34 -0.72 -15.70 4.80
CA ASP A 34 -0.89 -16.20 6.18
C ASP A 34 -0.63 -15.16 7.31
N ALA A 35 -0.76 -13.86 7.02
CA ALA A 35 -0.63 -12.81 8.03
C ALA A 35 -1.97 -12.44 8.67
N ASP A 36 -1.92 -12.18 9.97
CA ASP A 36 -3.04 -11.59 10.71
C ASP A 36 -3.28 -10.15 10.25
N VAL A 37 -4.52 -9.67 10.43
CA VAL A 37 -4.93 -8.32 10.02
C VAL A 37 -4.07 -7.24 10.67
N ASP A 38 -3.74 -7.41 11.95
CA ASP A 38 -2.91 -6.46 12.70
C ASP A 38 -1.47 -6.40 12.17
N GLU A 39 -0.90 -7.55 11.78
CA GLU A 39 0.43 -7.60 11.18
C GLU A 39 0.44 -6.94 9.81
N LEU A 40 -0.54 -7.26 8.97
CA LEU A 40 -0.69 -6.64 7.66
C LEU A 40 -0.86 -5.13 7.77
N GLU A 41 -1.65 -4.64 8.72
CA GLU A 41 -1.83 -3.20 8.94
C GLU A 41 -0.52 -2.54 9.42
N ALA A 42 0.21 -3.19 10.34
CA ALA A 42 1.49 -2.68 10.83
C ALA A 42 2.54 -2.57 9.71
N VAL A 43 2.63 -3.58 8.84
CA VAL A 43 3.53 -3.54 7.67
C VAL A 43 3.07 -2.48 6.68
N HIS A 44 1.77 -2.45 6.36
CA HIS A 44 1.23 -1.48 5.41
C HIS A 44 1.46 -0.03 5.86
N ARG A 45 1.28 0.25 7.16
CA ARG A 45 1.52 1.57 7.73
C ARG A 45 2.98 2.02 7.58
N ARG A 46 3.94 1.14 7.89
CA ARG A 46 5.37 1.43 7.69
C ARG A 46 5.72 1.68 6.24
N GLN A 47 5.15 0.89 5.32
CA GLN A 47 5.36 1.09 3.89
C GLN A 47 4.76 2.41 3.40
N LEU A 48 3.63 2.82 3.97
CA LEU A 48 3.00 4.11 3.66
C LEU A 48 3.83 5.29 4.17
N GLU A 49 4.32 5.23 5.40
CA GLU A 49 5.22 6.25 5.98
C GLU A 49 6.48 6.43 5.13
N TYR A 50 7.12 5.32 4.76
CA TYR A 50 8.30 5.32 3.89
C TYR A 50 8.03 5.94 2.52
N ALA A 51 6.90 5.58 1.89
CA ALA A 51 6.54 6.11 0.59
C ALA A 51 6.25 7.62 0.64
N LEU A 52 5.70 8.11 1.75
CA LEU A 52 5.43 9.53 1.96
C LEU A 52 6.72 10.33 2.19
N GLU A 53 7.64 9.83 3.02
CA GLU A 53 8.95 10.44 3.24
C GLU A 53 9.72 10.60 1.93
N HIS A 54 9.80 9.52 1.13
CA HIS A 54 10.48 9.59 -0.17
C HIS A 54 9.76 10.47 -1.20
N ALA A 55 8.43 10.54 -1.17
CA ALA A 55 7.71 11.47 -2.03
C ALA A 55 8.01 12.93 -1.66
N GLU A 56 8.20 13.23 -0.38
CA GLU A 56 8.62 14.55 0.11
C GLU A 56 10.07 14.86 -0.30
N GLU A 57 11.01 13.94 -0.07
CA GLU A 57 12.40 14.07 -0.53
C GLU A 57 12.50 14.30 -2.04
N ALA A 58 11.74 13.54 -2.85
CA ALA A 58 11.73 13.69 -4.30
C ALA A 58 11.23 15.08 -4.73
N LYS A 59 10.24 15.62 -4.01
CA LYS A 59 9.74 16.98 -4.23
C LYS A 59 10.78 18.02 -3.84
N GLU A 60 11.52 17.82 -2.76
CA GLU A 60 12.60 18.72 -2.34
C GLU A 60 13.80 18.67 -3.29
N ALA A 61 14.21 17.48 -3.73
CA ALA A 61 15.31 17.28 -4.68
C ALA A 61 15.04 17.92 -6.05
N THR A 62 13.77 17.97 -6.48
CA THR A 62 13.37 18.63 -7.73
C THR A 62 13.28 20.17 -7.61
N ARG A 63 13.33 20.71 -6.38
CA ARG A 63 13.18 22.14 -6.11
C ARG A 63 14.54 22.88 -5.97
N MET A 64 15.65 22.14 -5.88
CA MET A 64 17.02 22.66 -5.99
C MET A 64 17.45 22.80 -7.45
#